data_AF-A0A9C8N2H7-F1
#
_entry.id   AF-A0A9C8N2H7-F1
#
_cell.length_a   1.000
_cell.length_b   1.000
_cell.length_c   1.000
_cell.angle_alpha   90.00
_cell.angle_beta   90.00
_cell.angle_gamma   90.00
#
_symmetry.space_group_name_H-M   'P 1'
#
loop_
_entity.id
_entity.type
_entity.pdbx_description
1 polymer ?
#
loop_
_entity_poly.entity_id
_entity_poly.type
_entity_poly.pdbx_seq_one_letter_code
_entity_poly.pdbx_strand_id
1 'polypeptide(L)'
;LLLTLCFLLFGGFEWTDQLARSISDNPIVTALLFFGIIMIGSDILTMPFSYYSTFVIEERFGFNKTSKGTFFVDKLKGWAMMAVIGGGLLTLIIWFFGWAGSTFWIYAWALVTIFTIFMNLFYSKLIVPIFNTLTPLEDGGLKTKIENYAKNVGFELKNIFVIDGSKRSTKANAYFSGFGKEKRITLYDTLINDLEEEEIVAVLAHEVGHYKRKHTIFNLVASILLTGITLYILSLFINSPQVSLAIGVSQPSFHAALIGFGILYSPISEITGLIMNHLSRKFEYQADDYAKNTYAAIPLITSLKKLSKNNLSNLTPHPAYVFMHYSHPPLIARIRNLKSA
;
A
#
# COMPACT_ATOMS: atom_id res chain seq x y z
N LEU A 1 4.52 17.59 -7.14
CA LEU A 1 3.87 18.53 -8.06
C LEU A 1 4.86 19.46 -8.74
N LEU A 2 5.57 20.35 -8.03
CA LEU A 2 6.54 21.28 -8.65
C LEU A 2 7.57 20.57 -9.52
N LEU A 3 8.21 19.50 -9.02
CA LEU A 3 9.17 18.72 -9.80
C LEU A 3 8.54 18.17 -11.10
N THR A 4 7.34 17.60 -11.03
CA THR A 4 6.62 17.06 -12.18
C THR A 4 6.25 18.15 -13.19
N LEU A 5 5.79 19.31 -12.72
CA LEU A 5 5.46 20.45 -13.57
C LEU A 5 6.71 21.02 -14.25
N CYS A 6 7.82 21.18 -13.53
CA CYS A 6 9.09 21.59 -14.12
C CYS A 6 9.55 20.57 -15.18
N PHE A 7 9.50 19.28 -14.86
CA PHE A 7 9.88 18.22 -15.79
C PHE A 7 9.01 18.21 -17.05
N LEU A 8 7.72 18.48 -16.92
CA LEU A 8 6.80 18.64 -18.04
C LEU A 8 7.11 19.91 -18.87
N LEU A 9 7.20 21.07 -18.22
CA LEU A 9 7.36 22.37 -18.87
C LEU A 9 8.71 22.56 -19.57
N PHE A 10 9.77 21.94 -19.04
CA PHE A 10 11.11 22.00 -19.62
C PHE A 10 11.43 20.82 -20.57
N GLY A 11 10.41 20.05 -20.99
CA GLY A 11 10.60 18.97 -21.97
C GLY A 11 11.35 17.75 -21.45
N GLY A 12 11.33 17.50 -20.14
CA GLY A 12 12.01 16.37 -19.51
C GLY A 12 11.50 15.00 -19.97
N PHE A 13 10.20 14.87 -20.27
CA PHE A 13 9.65 13.64 -20.84
C PHE A 13 10.20 13.36 -22.25
N GLU A 14 10.23 14.37 -23.13
CA GLU A 14 10.83 14.24 -24.46
C GLU A 14 12.32 13.91 -24.38
N TRP A 15 13.06 14.61 -23.52
CA TRP A 15 14.49 14.33 -23.31
C TRP A 15 14.72 12.88 -22.88
N THR A 16 13.89 12.37 -21.97
CA THR A 16 14.00 10.98 -21.50
C THR A 16 13.61 9.97 -22.57
N ASP A 17 12.57 10.27 -23.38
CA ASP A 17 12.15 9.44 -24.51
C ASP A 17 13.27 9.33 -25.56
N GLN A 18 13.86 10.46 -25.95
CA GLN A 18 14.98 10.51 -26.89
C GLN A 18 16.21 9.77 -26.36
N LEU A 19 16.55 9.94 -25.08
CA LEU A 19 17.65 9.23 -24.46
C LEU A 19 17.42 7.71 -24.47
N ALA A 20 16.22 7.25 -24.12
CA ALA A 20 15.88 5.83 -24.14
C ALA A 20 15.97 5.24 -25.56
N ARG A 21 15.49 5.99 -26.57
CA ARG A 21 15.56 5.58 -27.99
C ARG A 21 16.99 5.56 -28.54
N SER A 22 17.86 6.46 -28.07
CA SER A 22 19.28 6.47 -28.48
C SER A 22 20.03 5.19 -28.08
N ILE A 23 19.51 4.44 -27.10
CA ILE A 23 20.10 3.20 -26.59
C ILE A 23 19.52 1.97 -27.29
N SER A 24 18.22 1.97 -27.61
CA SER A 24 17.56 0.82 -28.24
C SER A 24 16.32 1.21 -29.02
N ASP A 25 16.14 0.56 -30.19
CA ASP A 25 14.93 0.62 -31.01
C ASP A 25 13.85 -0.38 -30.56
N ASN A 26 14.16 -1.29 -29.63
CA ASN A 26 13.18 -2.26 -29.14
C ASN A 26 12.16 -1.55 -28.23
N PRO A 27 10.85 -1.52 -28.57
CA PRO A 27 9.85 -0.75 -27.83
C PRO A 27 9.75 -1.10 -26.35
N ILE A 28 9.98 -2.37 -25.99
CA ILE A 28 9.96 -2.84 -24.61
C ILE A 28 11.16 -2.25 -23.86
N VAL A 29 12.36 -2.36 -24.44
CA VAL A 29 13.60 -1.85 -23.83
C VAL A 29 13.52 -0.34 -23.68
N THR A 30 13.06 0.38 -24.71
CA THR A 30 12.86 1.84 -24.65
C THR A 30 11.92 2.22 -23.49
N ALA A 31 10.77 1.54 -23.35
CA ALA A 31 9.83 1.83 -22.27
C ALA A 31 10.41 1.52 -20.88
N LEU A 32 11.13 0.40 -20.73
CA LEU A 32 11.80 0.05 -19.46
C LEU A 32 12.86 1.07 -19.08
N LEU A 33 13.67 1.55 -20.04
CA LEU A 33 14.64 2.61 -19.83
C LEU A 33 13.95 3.93 -19.48
N PHE A 34 12.91 4.31 -20.22
CA PHE A 34 12.15 5.54 -19.98
C PHE A 34 11.58 5.58 -18.55
N PHE A 35 10.85 4.55 -18.14
CA PHE A 35 10.30 4.48 -16.79
C PHE A 35 11.39 4.29 -15.73
N GLY A 36 12.44 3.53 -16.02
CA GLY A 36 13.59 3.36 -15.12
C GLY A 36 14.28 4.68 -14.79
N ILE A 37 14.58 5.49 -15.82
CA ILE A 37 15.19 6.82 -15.67
C ILE A 37 14.28 7.73 -14.84
N ILE A 38 12.99 7.80 -15.16
CA ILE A 38 12.03 8.65 -14.44
C ILE A 38 11.89 8.21 -12.98
N MET A 39 11.69 6.90 -12.71
CA MET A 39 11.45 6.41 -11.35
C MET A 39 12.70 6.52 -10.48
N ILE A 40 13.88 6.13 -10.97
CA ILE A 40 15.13 6.23 -10.23
C ILE A 40 15.51 7.71 -10.05
N GLY A 41 15.40 8.52 -11.11
CA GLY A 41 15.64 9.96 -11.04
C GLY A 41 14.73 10.65 -10.03
N SER A 42 13.44 10.33 -10.04
CA SER A 42 12.46 10.84 -9.06
C SER A 42 12.81 10.41 -7.63
N ASP A 43 13.21 9.16 -7.43
CA ASP A 43 13.61 8.68 -6.09
C ASP A 43 14.88 9.40 -5.61
N ILE A 44 15.88 9.61 -6.48
CA ILE A 44 17.09 10.38 -6.17
C ILE A 44 16.76 11.82 -5.79
N LEU A 45 15.90 12.50 -6.57
CA LEU A 45 15.51 13.89 -6.30
C LEU A 45 14.72 14.03 -5.00
N THR A 46 13.94 13.02 -4.63
CA THR A 46 13.14 13.01 -3.40
C THR A 46 13.89 12.43 -2.20
N MET A 47 15.03 11.79 -2.42
CA MET A 47 15.86 11.16 -1.39
C MET A 47 16.29 12.11 -0.27
N PRO A 48 16.69 13.39 -0.53
CA PRO A 48 17.02 14.32 0.54
C PRO A 48 15.85 14.58 1.50
N PHE A 49 14.62 14.66 0.98
CA PHE A 49 13.41 14.85 1.80
C PHE A 49 13.09 13.60 2.61
N SER A 50 13.21 12.41 2.00
CA SER A 50 13.04 11.14 2.72
C SER A 50 14.09 10.99 3.82
N TYR A 51 15.35 11.33 3.53
CA TYR A 51 16.44 11.31 4.49
C TYR A 51 16.18 12.28 5.65
N TYR A 52 15.76 13.52 5.35
CA TYR A 52 15.42 14.51 6.37
C TYR A 52 14.24 14.05 7.22
N SER A 53 13.20 13.47 6.61
CA SER A 53 12.07 12.91 7.34
C SER A 53 12.51 11.83 8.32
N THR A 54 13.36 10.90 7.91
CA THR A 54 13.81 9.78 8.76
C THR A 54 14.82 10.21 9.82
N PHE A 55 15.90 10.88 9.41
CA PHE A 55 17.05 11.14 10.28
C PHE A 55 17.02 12.51 10.98
N VAL A 56 16.03 13.35 10.70
CA VAL A 56 15.84 14.64 11.39
C VAL A 56 14.48 14.72 12.06
N ILE A 57 13.39 14.51 11.34
CA ILE A 57 12.05 14.63 11.93
C ILE A 57 11.76 13.44 12.85
N GLU A 58 11.75 12.22 12.32
CA GLU A 58 11.44 11.01 13.11
C GLU A 58 12.48 10.79 14.22
N GLU A 59 13.76 11.09 13.97
CA GLU A 59 14.82 11.06 15.00
C GLU A 59 14.54 12.05 16.14
N ARG A 60 14.12 13.29 15.84
CA ARG A 60 13.79 14.31 16.84
C ARG A 60 12.67 13.86 17.78
N PHE A 61 11.70 13.10 17.27
CA PHE A 61 10.59 12.55 18.06
C PHE A 61 10.90 11.17 18.66
N GLY A 62 12.13 10.65 18.51
CA GLY A 62 12.55 9.36 19.04
C GLY A 62 11.95 8.14 18.32
N PHE A 63 11.36 8.35 17.14
CA PHE A 63 10.69 7.31 16.37
C PHE A 63 11.63 6.52 15.47
N ASN A 64 12.70 7.15 14.97
CA ASN A 64 13.63 6.46 14.09
C ASN A 64 14.49 5.45 14.86
N LYS A 65 14.57 4.23 14.32
CA LYS A 65 15.53 3.18 14.74
C LYS A 65 16.35 2.65 13.57
N THR A 66 16.08 3.17 12.36
CA THR A 66 16.75 2.76 11.13
C THR A 66 18.18 3.33 11.09
N SER A 67 19.15 2.50 10.73
CA SER A 67 20.52 2.97 10.45
C SER A 67 20.64 3.55 9.03
N LYS A 68 21.63 4.42 8.79
CA LYS A 68 21.92 4.93 7.44
C LYS A 68 22.18 3.80 6.44
N GLY A 69 22.89 2.75 6.86
CA GLY A 69 23.15 1.58 6.03
C GLY A 69 21.86 0.85 5.64
N THR A 70 20.98 0.59 6.60
CA THR A 70 19.66 -0.02 6.36
C THR A 70 18.82 0.83 5.39
N PHE A 71 18.82 2.15 5.57
CA PHE A 71 18.09 3.07 4.70
C PHE A 71 18.50 2.93 3.22
N PHE A 72 19.80 2.97 2.92
CA PHE A 72 20.28 2.84 1.53
C PHE A 72 20.15 1.42 0.98
N VAL A 73 20.39 0.38 1.80
CA VAL A 73 20.20 -1.01 1.38
C VAL A 73 18.74 -1.30 1.01
N ASP A 74 17.79 -0.77 1.77
CA ASP A 74 16.37 -0.94 1.48
C ASP A 74 15.94 -0.21 0.20
N LYS A 75 16.54 0.96 -0.09
CA LYS A 75 16.36 1.64 -1.39
C LYS A 75 16.84 0.77 -2.55
N LEU A 76 18.03 0.20 -2.45
CA LEU A 76 18.58 -0.69 -3.49
C LEU A 76 17.73 -1.95 -3.68
N LYS A 77 17.30 -2.59 -2.59
CA LYS A 77 16.36 -3.72 -2.65
C LYS A 77 15.04 -3.33 -3.31
N GLY A 78 14.53 -2.14 -3.00
CA GLY A 78 13.34 -1.58 -3.61
C GLY A 78 13.50 -1.38 -5.12
N TRP A 79 14.61 -0.79 -5.57
CA TRP A 79 14.89 -0.61 -7.00
C TRP A 79 15.05 -1.94 -7.74
N ALA A 80 15.73 -2.92 -7.13
CA ALA A 80 15.85 -4.26 -7.71
C ALA A 80 14.48 -4.94 -7.85
N MET A 81 13.65 -4.86 -6.81
CA MET A 81 12.28 -5.40 -6.85
C MET A 81 11.41 -4.69 -7.88
N MET A 82 11.51 -3.37 -7.99
CA MET A 82 10.84 -2.58 -9.01
C MET A 82 11.26 -2.99 -10.42
N ALA A 83 12.56 -3.18 -10.66
CA ALA A 83 13.08 -3.62 -11.96
C ALA A 83 12.58 -5.02 -12.33
N VAL A 84 12.64 -5.98 -11.40
CA VAL A 84 12.24 -7.37 -11.66
C VAL A 84 10.73 -7.51 -11.79
N ILE A 85 9.97 -7.07 -10.77
CA ILE A 85 8.52 -7.26 -10.72
C ILE A 85 7.82 -6.23 -11.59
N GLY A 86 8.09 -4.95 -11.38
CA GLY A 86 7.48 -3.86 -12.14
C GLY A 86 7.88 -3.89 -13.61
N GLY A 87 9.18 -4.03 -13.90
CA GLY A 87 9.68 -4.18 -15.26
C GLY A 87 9.17 -5.44 -15.96
N GLY A 88 9.07 -6.57 -15.25
CA GLY A 88 8.48 -7.80 -15.78
C GLY A 88 7.00 -7.65 -16.14
N LEU A 89 6.19 -7.05 -15.26
CA LEU A 89 4.78 -6.76 -15.55
C LEU A 89 4.62 -5.80 -16.72
N LEU A 90 5.38 -4.70 -16.75
CA LEU A 90 5.33 -3.73 -17.83
C LEU A 90 5.72 -4.35 -19.18
N THR A 91 6.74 -5.20 -19.19
CA THR A 91 7.15 -5.96 -20.37
C THR A 91 5.99 -6.78 -20.95
N LEU A 92 5.28 -7.52 -20.10
CA LEU A 92 4.14 -8.33 -20.53
C LEU A 92 2.98 -7.46 -21.02
N ILE A 93 2.72 -6.32 -20.37
CA ILE A 93 1.66 -5.38 -20.81
C ILE A 93 1.98 -4.81 -22.18
N ILE A 94 3.21 -4.37 -22.43
CA ILE A 94 3.64 -3.85 -23.75
C ILE A 94 3.59 -4.96 -24.79
N TRP A 95 3.97 -6.19 -24.43
CA TRP A 95 3.86 -7.33 -25.31
C TRP A 95 2.41 -7.61 -25.70
N PHE A 96 1.47 -7.60 -24.74
CA PHE A 96 0.04 -7.72 -25.04
C PHE A 96 -0.46 -6.57 -25.91
N PHE A 97 0.02 -5.36 -25.69
CA PHE A 97 -0.34 -4.20 -26.52
C PHE A 97 0.06 -4.42 -27.99
N GLY A 98 1.28 -4.89 -28.24
CA GLY A 98 1.74 -5.20 -29.59
C GLY A 98 1.01 -6.37 -30.25
N TRP A 99 0.66 -7.40 -29.48
CA TRP A 99 0.03 -8.63 -29.99
C TRP A 99 -1.50 -8.52 -30.15
N ALA A 100 -2.20 -8.01 -29.15
CA ALA A 100 -3.66 -7.97 -29.10
C ALA A 100 -4.28 -6.65 -29.59
N GLY A 101 -3.46 -5.63 -29.88
CA GLY A 101 -3.94 -4.34 -30.36
C GLY A 101 -4.95 -3.71 -29.42
N SER A 102 -6.16 -3.37 -29.91
CA SER A 102 -7.18 -2.68 -29.12
C SER A 102 -7.76 -3.50 -27.96
N THR A 103 -7.61 -4.82 -27.95
CA THR A 103 -8.13 -5.69 -26.87
C THR A 103 -7.09 -6.04 -25.81
N PHE A 104 -5.87 -5.46 -25.90
CA PHE A 104 -4.78 -5.73 -24.95
C PHE A 104 -5.16 -5.53 -23.49
N TRP A 105 -6.07 -4.60 -23.22
CA TRP A 105 -6.49 -4.25 -21.87
C TRP A 105 -7.12 -5.43 -21.13
N ILE A 106 -7.76 -6.37 -21.83
CA ILE A 106 -8.34 -7.59 -21.24
C ILE A 106 -7.22 -8.50 -20.74
N TYR A 107 -6.18 -8.69 -21.55
CA TYR A 107 -5.02 -9.51 -21.19
C TYR A 107 -4.18 -8.86 -20.10
N ALA A 108 -3.97 -7.55 -20.17
CA ALA A 108 -3.34 -6.77 -19.12
C ALA A 108 -4.14 -6.85 -17.81
N TRP A 109 -5.47 -6.76 -17.89
CA TRP A 109 -6.34 -6.87 -16.72
C TRP A 109 -6.29 -8.28 -16.11
N ALA A 110 -6.31 -9.33 -16.92
CA ALA A 110 -6.15 -10.70 -16.45
C ALA A 110 -4.79 -10.90 -15.76
N LEU A 111 -3.69 -10.43 -16.37
CA LEU A 111 -2.35 -10.47 -15.77
C LEU A 111 -2.29 -9.74 -14.43
N VAL A 112 -2.75 -8.49 -14.38
CA VAL A 112 -2.74 -7.68 -13.15
C VAL A 112 -3.65 -8.28 -12.09
N THR A 113 -4.77 -8.90 -12.48
CA THR A 113 -5.67 -9.61 -11.57
C THR A 113 -4.99 -10.83 -10.95
N ILE A 114 -4.37 -11.68 -11.77
CA ILE A 114 -3.63 -12.86 -11.29
C ILE A 114 -2.50 -12.42 -10.36
N PHE A 115 -1.73 -11.40 -10.76
CA PHE A 115 -0.67 -10.84 -9.96
C PHE A 115 -1.19 -10.26 -8.64
N THR A 116 -2.28 -9.50 -8.64
CA THR A 116 -2.86 -8.89 -7.44
C THR A 116 -3.34 -9.96 -6.46
N ILE A 117 -4.04 -10.99 -6.94
CA ILE A 117 -4.49 -12.13 -6.11
C ILE A 117 -3.30 -12.87 -5.53
N PHE A 118 -2.28 -13.15 -6.36
CA PHE A 118 -1.05 -13.81 -5.93
C PHE A 118 -0.34 -12.98 -4.84
N MET A 119 -0.17 -11.68 -5.06
CA MET A 119 0.46 -10.80 -4.09
C MET A 119 -0.35 -10.68 -2.80
N ASN A 120 -1.69 -10.61 -2.85
CA ASN A 120 -2.50 -10.59 -1.64
C ASN A 120 -2.31 -11.86 -0.78
N LEU A 121 -2.14 -13.01 -1.44
CA LEU A 121 -1.90 -14.28 -0.77
C LEU A 121 -0.47 -14.42 -0.21
N PHE A 122 0.53 -13.96 -0.96
CA PHE A 122 1.93 -14.32 -0.72
C PHE A 122 2.85 -13.16 -0.34
N TYR A 123 2.38 -11.91 -0.31
CA TYR A 123 3.20 -10.73 0.02
C TYR A 123 3.96 -10.90 1.34
N SER A 124 3.28 -11.28 2.43
CA SER A 124 3.92 -11.50 3.74
C SER A 124 4.91 -12.65 3.76
N LYS A 125 4.76 -13.62 2.84
CA LYS A 125 5.64 -14.79 2.75
C LYS A 125 6.86 -14.53 1.86
N LEU A 126 6.70 -13.75 0.80
CA LEU A 126 7.72 -13.58 -0.25
C LEU A 126 8.43 -12.23 -0.17
N ILE A 127 7.70 -11.15 0.09
CA ILE A 127 8.24 -9.78 0.04
C ILE A 127 8.70 -9.33 1.41
N VAL A 128 7.88 -9.50 2.45
CA VAL A 128 8.22 -9.02 3.81
C VAL A 128 9.57 -9.58 4.31
N PRO A 129 9.91 -10.88 4.11
CA PRO A 129 11.19 -11.43 4.54
C PRO A 129 12.44 -10.83 3.86
N ILE A 130 12.29 -10.14 2.72
CA ILE A 130 13.39 -9.45 2.04
C ILE A 130 13.86 -8.24 2.87
N PHE A 131 12.94 -7.64 3.63
CA PHE A 131 13.14 -6.39 4.36
C PHE A 131 13.21 -6.57 5.88
N ASN A 132 12.50 -7.57 6.40
CA ASN A 132 12.26 -7.78 7.82
C ASN A 132 12.41 -9.25 8.19
N THR A 133 12.70 -9.52 9.46
CA THR A 133 12.73 -10.85 10.02
C THR A 133 11.33 -11.20 10.51
N LEU A 134 10.84 -12.40 10.15
CA LEU A 134 9.60 -12.95 10.66
C LEU A 134 9.93 -14.19 11.51
N THR A 135 9.60 -14.15 12.79
CA THR A 135 9.75 -15.27 13.72
C THR A 135 8.37 -15.74 14.18
N PRO A 136 8.16 -17.05 14.43
CA PRO A 136 6.93 -17.50 15.07
C PRO A 136 6.74 -16.85 16.45
N LEU A 137 5.50 -16.53 16.83
CA LEU A 137 5.20 -16.08 18.18
C LEU A 137 5.53 -17.21 19.19
N GLU A 138 6.31 -16.86 20.20
CA GLU A 138 6.70 -17.77 21.28
C GLU A 138 5.48 -18.30 22.05
N ASP A 139 5.62 -19.50 22.61
CA ASP A 139 4.60 -20.07 23.48
C ASP A 139 4.51 -19.25 24.77
N GLY A 140 3.28 -18.88 25.17
CA GLY A 140 3.06 -18.03 26.33
C GLY A 140 1.61 -17.56 26.45
N GLY A 141 1.34 -16.73 27.47
CA GLY A 141 0.01 -16.21 27.80
C GLY A 141 -0.69 -15.56 26.61
N LEU A 142 0.01 -14.65 25.93
CA LEU A 142 -0.47 -13.97 24.74
C LEU A 142 -0.92 -14.94 23.65
N LYS A 143 -0.07 -15.91 23.27
CA LYS A 143 -0.39 -16.88 22.21
C LYS A 143 -1.63 -17.69 22.58
N THR A 144 -1.70 -18.19 23.82
CA THR A 144 -2.87 -18.93 24.32
C THR A 144 -4.15 -18.10 24.28
N LYS A 145 -4.10 -16.82 24.68
CA LYS A 145 -5.28 -15.94 24.63
C LYS A 145 -5.74 -15.69 23.19
N ILE A 146 -4.81 -15.47 22.26
CA ILE A 146 -5.12 -15.29 20.84
C ILE A 146 -5.79 -16.55 20.28
N GLU A 147 -5.23 -17.72 20.54
CA GLU A 147 -5.77 -19.00 20.07
C GLU A 147 -7.17 -19.27 20.66
N ASN A 148 -7.37 -19.00 21.96
CA ASN A 148 -8.67 -19.13 22.61
C ASN A 148 -9.71 -18.19 22.00
N TYR A 149 -9.37 -16.90 21.81
CA TYR A 149 -10.27 -15.95 21.16
C TYR A 149 -10.65 -16.42 19.75
N ALA A 150 -9.66 -16.79 18.94
CA ALA A 150 -9.88 -17.23 17.57
C ALA A 150 -10.75 -18.49 17.49
N LYS A 151 -10.54 -19.46 18.40
CA LYS A 151 -11.38 -20.65 18.53
C LYS A 151 -12.83 -20.28 18.85
N ASN A 152 -13.05 -19.37 19.80
CA ASN A 152 -14.40 -18.95 20.22
C ASN A 152 -15.18 -18.29 19.08
N VAL A 153 -14.52 -17.52 18.21
CA VAL A 153 -15.17 -16.89 17.05
C VAL A 153 -15.12 -17.75 15.79
N GLY A 154 -14.68 -19.01 15.89
CA GLY A 154 -14.56 -19.93 14.74
C GLY A 154 -13.66 -19.37 13.65
N PHE A 155 -12.51 -18.84 14.03
CA PHE A 155 -11.50 -18.30 13.13
C PHE A 155 -10.26 -19.20 13.17
N GLU A 156 -10.01 -19.90 12.07
CA GLU A 156 -8.84 -20.76 11.94
C GLU A 156 -7.55 -19.92 11.90
N LEU A 157 -6.74 -20.04 12.95
CA LEU A 157 -5.37 -19.55 13.00
C LEU A 157 -4.41 -20.70 12.77
N LYS A 158 -3.51 -20.53 11.79
CA LYS A 158 -2.41 -21.47 11.59
C LYS A 158 -1.10 -20.93 12.13
N ASN A 159 -0.76 -19.69 11.77
CA ASN A 159 0.55 -19.13 12.07
C ASN A 159 0.42 -17.69 12.56
N ILE A 160 0.98 -17.44 13.75
CA ILE A 160 1.16 -16.11 14.31
C ILE A 160 2.66 -15.81 14.25
N PHE A 161 3.02 -14.73 13.57
CA PHE A 161 4.41 -14.29 13.43
C PHE A 161 4.61 -12.94 14.10
N VAL A 162 5.83 -12.73 14.59
CA VAL A 162 6.35 -11.45 15.04
C VAL A 162 7.28 -10.89 13.97
N ILE A 163 7.07 -9.64 13.59
CA ILE A 163 7.96 -8.88 12.70
C ILE A 163 8.85 -7.96 13.53
N ASP A 164 10.14 -7.88 13.17
CA ASP A 164 11.15 -6.99 13.79
C ASP A 164 10.95 -5.50 13.41
N GLY A 165 9.73 -4.98 13.63
CA GLY A 165 9.36 -3.60 13.33
C GLY A 165 10.25 -2.57 14.04
N SER A 166 10.71 -2.90 15.25
CA SER A 166 11.63 -2.09 16.06
C SER A 166 12.96 -1.78 15.37
N LYS A 167 13.37 -2.58 14.38
CA LYS A 167 14.53 -2.29 13.51
C LYS A 167 14.36 -0.99 12.73
N ARG A 168 13.11 -0.59 12.46
CA ARG A 168 12.78 0.55 11.60
C ARG A 168 12.27 1.72 12.40
N SER A 169 11.32 1.46 13.28
CA SER A 169 10.63 2.48 14.05
C SER A 169 10.07 1.93 15.35
N THR A 170 9.82 2.80 16.31
CA THR A 170 9.09 2.48 17.55
C THR A 170 7.58 2.34 17.36
N LYS A 171 7.05 2.70 16.18
CA LYS A 171 5.60 2.66 15.92
C LYS A 171 5.09 1.22 15.92
N ALA A 172 3.94 1.03 16.58
CA ALA A 172 3.29 -0.27 16.74
C ALA A 172 2.23 -0.53 15.65
N ASN A 173 2.14 -1.79 15.20
CA ASN A 173 1.14 -2.22 14.22
C ASN A 173 0.87 -3.74 14.29
N ALA A 174 -0.23 -4.18 13.69
CA ALA A 174 -0.54 -5.58 13.41
C ALA A 174 -1.33 -5.66 12.11
N TYR A 175 -1.26 -6.78 11.41
CA TYR A 175 -2.09 -7.00 10.24
C TYR A 175 -2.31 -8.48 9.94
N PHE A 176 -3.35 -8.76 9.17
CA PHE A 176 -3.63 -10.07 8.60
C PHE A 176 -3.22 -10.14 7.14
N SER A 177 -2.80 -11.32 6.71
CA SER A 177 -2.55 -11.61 5.30
C SER A 177 -3.00 -13.02 4.91
N GLY A 178 -3.24 -13.22 3.62
CA GLY A 178 -3.70 -14.48 3.06
C GLY A 178 -5.21 -14.69 3.14
N PHE A 179 -5.69 -15.71 2.40
CA PHE A 179 -7.09 -16.13 2.37
C PHE A 179 -7.23 -17.63 2.65
N GLY A 180 -8.46 -18.04 2.99
CA GLY A 180 -8.80 -19.45 3.16
C GLY A 180 -7.93 -20.13 4.23
N LYS A 181 -7.13 -21.10 3.80
CA LYS A 181 -6.26 -21.91 4.67
C LYS A 181 -4.85 -21.32 4.88
N GLU A 182 -4.49 -20.23 4.18
CA GLU A 182 -3.17 -19.58 4.23
C GLU A 182 -3.17 -18.29 5.09
N LYS A 183 -4.14 -18.15 6.00
CA LYS A 183 -4.24 -16.99 6.89
C LYS A 183 -3.05 -16.90 7.84
N ARG A 184 -2.53 -15.68 8.00
CA ARG A 184 -1.41 -15.37 8.89
C ARG A 184 -1.70 -14.10 9.67
N ILE A 185 -1.38 -14.12 10.96
CA ILE A 185 -1.26 -12.91 11.78
C ILE A 185 0.20 -12.50 11.78
N THR A 186 0.45 -11.20 11.58
CA THR A 186 1.76 -10.61 11.82
C THR A 186 1.61 -9.48 12.84
N LEU A 187 2.28 -9.63 13.98
CA LEU A 187 2.35 -8.66 15.07
C LEU A 187 3.71 -7.96 15.03
N TYR A 188 3.74 -6.64 15.17
CA TYR A 188 5.01 -5.95 15.38
C TYR A 188 5.51 -6.23 16.80
N ASP A 189 6.81 -6.45 16.95
CA ASP A 189 7.46 -6.51 18.25
C ASP A 189 7.18 -5.27 19.11
N THR A 190 7.14 -4.08 18.52
CA THR A 190 6.75 -2.83 19.18
C THR A 190 5.33 -2.86 19.72
N LEU A 191 4.38 -3.50 19.02
CA LEU A 191 3.01 -3.67 19.51
C LEU A 191 2.97 -4.57 20.76
N ILE A 192 3.73 -5.66 20.73
CA ILE A 192 3.80 -6.61 21.84
C ILE A 192 4.43 -5.96 23.08
N ASN A 193 5.41 -5.08 22.88
CA ASN A 193 6.08 -4.37 23.97
C ASN A 193 5.26 -3.21 24.54
N ASP A 194 4.39 -2.58 23.74
CA ASP A 194 3.64 -1.38 24.14
C ASP A 194 2.27 -1.67 24.77
N LEU A 195 1.69 -2.83 24.47
CA LEU A 195 0.32 -3.19 24.83
C LEU A 195 0.26 -4.38 25.78
N GLU A 196 -0.74 -4.37 26.66
CA GLU A 196 -1.06 -5.54 27.49
C GLU A 196 -1.67 -6.65 26.62
N GLU A 197 -1.59 -7.90 27.06
CA GLU A 197 -2.12 -9.03 26.28
C GLU A 197 -3.60 -8.86 25.89
N GLU A 198 -4.43 -8.36 26.82
CA GLU A 198 -5.86 -8.08 26.56
C GLU A 198 -6.06 -7.01 25.48
N GLU A 199 -5.18 -6.01 25.43
CA GLU A 199 -5.21 -4.94 24.43
C GLU A 199 -4.82 -5.48 23.06
N ILE A 200 -3.80 -6.36 23.00
CA ILE A 200 -3.38 -7.03 21.76
C ILE A 200 -4.48 -7.93 21.22
N VAL A 201 -5.14 -8.72 22.07
CA VAL A 201 -6.25 -9.58 21.65
C VAL A 201 -7.44 -8.74 21.16
N ALA A 202 -7.70 -7.59 21.76
CA ALA A 202 -8.74 -6.68 21.28
C ALA A 202 -8.42 -6.04 19.92
N VAL A 203 -7.15 -5.68 19.67
CA VAL A 203 -6.69 -5.25 18.33
C VAL A 203 -6.87 -6.39 17.33
N LEU A 204 -6.51 -7.62 17.69
CA LEU A 204 -6.74 -8.78 16.83
C LEU A 204 -8.22 -9.07 16.62
N ALA A 205 -9.07 -8.80 17.60
CA ALA A 205 -10.52 -8.92 17.45
C ALA A 205 -11.06 -7.95 16.39
N HIS A 206 -10.55 -6.71 16.37
CA HIS A 206 -10.86 -5.71 15.34
C HIS A 206 -10.45 -6.19 13.95
N GLU A 207 -9.21 -6.67 13.81
CA GLU A 207 -8.69 -7.21 12.57
C GLU A 207 -9.47 -8.47 12.07
N VAL A 208 -9.85 -9.37 12.99
CA VAL A 208 -10.73 -10.51 12.68
C VAL A 208 -12.11 -10.02 12.23
N GLY A 209 -12.59 -8.88 12.75
CA GLY A 209 -13.78 -8.18 12.30
C GLY A 209 -13.72 -7.84 10.81
N HIS A 210 -12.59 -7.29 10.33
CA HIS A 210 -12.40 -7.03 8.90
C HIS A 210 -12.54 -8.29 8.05
N TYR A 211 -11.98 -9.40 8.53
CA TYR A 211 -12.08 -10.68 7.83
C TYR A 211 -13.53 -11.21 7.82
N LYS A 212 -14.19 -11.25 8.98
CA LYS A 212 -15.54 -11.81 9.13
C LYS A 212 -16.59 -11.00 8.38
N ARG A 213 -16.40 -9.68 8.27
CA ARG A 213 -17.21 -8.77 7.45
C ARG A 213 -16.82 -8.75 5.96
N LYS A 214 -15.81 -9.53 5.55
CA LYS A 214 -15.32 -9.63 4.17
C LYS A 214 -14.79 -8.31 3.58
N HIS A 215 -14.30 -7.39 4.42
CA HIS A 215 -13.77 -6.10 3.98
C HIS A 215 -12.59 -6.28 3.01
N THR A 216 -11.68 -7.22 3.31
CA THR A 216 -10.53 -7.51 2.43
C THR A 216 -10.96 -8.04 1.07
N ILE A 217 -11.98 -8.91 1.02
CA ILE A 217 -12.52 -9.44 -0.24
C ILE A 217 -13.22 -8.33 -1.02
N PHE A 218 -14.00 -7.48 -0.35
CA PHE A 218 -14.61 -6.32 -0.97
C PHE A 218 -13.55 -5.40 -1.59
N ASN A 219 -12.51 -5.04 -0.85
CA ASN A 219 -11.43 -4.19 -1.34
C ASN A 219 -10.68 -4.83 -2.52
N LEU A 220 -10.46 -6.15 -2.49
CA LEU A 220 -9.83 -6.88 -3.59
C LEU A 220 -10.70 -6.87 -4.86
N VAL A 221 -11.99 -7.16 -4.74
CA VAL A 221 -12.90 -7.16 -5.90
C VAL A 221 -13.07 -5.74 -6.45
N ALA A 222 -13.24 -4.75 -5.57
CA ALA A 222 -13.35 -3.35 -5.95
C ALA A 222 -12.08 -2.86 -6.68
N SER A 223 -10.89 -3.22 -6.20
CA SER A 223 -9.63 -2.82 -6.85
C SER A 223 -9.42 -3.51 -8.21
N ILE A 224 -9.79 -4.79 -8.34
CA ILE A 224 -9.75 -5.52 -9.62
C ILE A 224 -10.70 -4.86 -10.63
N LEU A 225 -11.94 -4.56 -10.23
CA LEU A 225 -12.92 -3.92 -11.12
C LEU A 225 -12.48 -2.51 -11.51
N LEU A 226 -12.01 -1.71 -10.55
CA LEU A 226 -11.50 -0.35 -10.82
C LEU A 226 -10.30 -0.38 -11.76
N THR A 227 -9.39 -1.35 -11.59
CA THR A 227 -8.25 -1.55 -12.49
C THR A 227 -8.71 -1.92 -13.90
N GLY A 228 -9.71 -2.80 -14.02
CA GLY A 228 -10.31 -3.16 -15.31
C GLY A 228 -10.93 -1.95 -16.02
N ILE A 229 -11.70 -1.13 -15.30
CA ILE A 229 -12.26 0.13 -15.81
C ILE A 229 -11.13 1.07 -16.24
N THR A 230 -10.09 1.22 -15.42
CA THR A 230 -8.95 2.11 -15.73
C THR A 230 -8.21 1.66 -16.99
N LEU A 231 -7.94 0.35 -17.13
CA LEU A 231 -7.30 -0.22 -18.31
C LEU A 231 -8.18 -0.14 -19.55
N TYR A 232 -9.49 -0.29 -19.40
CA TYR A 232 -10.45 -0.07 -20.48
C TYR A 232 -10.42 1.39 -20.95
N ILE A 233 -10.50 2.35 -20.04
CA ILE A 233 -10.40 3.77 -20.38
C ILE A 233 -9.05 4.04 -21.05
N LEU A 234 -7.94 3.55 -20.49
CA LEU A 234 -6.61 3.64 -21.10
C LEU A 234 -6.63 3.14 -22.54
N SER A 235 -7.28 2.02 -22.82
CA SER A 235 -7.34 1.45 -24.18
C SER A 235 -8.01 2.37 -25.22
N LEU A 236 -8.91 3.26 -24.77
CA LEU A 236 -9.55 4.25 -25.64
C LEU A 236 -8.60 5.38 -26.04
N PHE A 237 -7.62 5.69 -25.19
CA PHE A 237 -6.72 6.84 -25.35
C PHE A 237 -5.29 6.45 -25.75
N ILE A 238 -4.83 5.23 -25.47
CA ILE A 238 -3.42 4.83 -25.62
C ILE A 238 -2.90 4.95 -27.05
N ASN A 239 -3.77 4.78 -28.05
CA ASN A 239 -3.42 4.90 -29.47
C ASN A 239 -3.53 6.34 -30.01
N SER A 240 -3.96 7.30 -29.19
CA SER A 240 -4.12 8.70 -29.58
C SER A 240 -2.78 9.43 -29.49
N PRO A 241 -2.18 9.88 -30.61
CA PRO A 241 -0.93 10.63 -30.60
C PRO A 241 -0.97 11.87 -29.70
N GLN A 242 -2.16 12.46 -29.57
CA GLN A 242 -2.42 13.65 -28.77
C GLN A 242 -2.07 13.44 -27.29
N VAL A 243 -2.17 12.21 -26.77
CA VAL A 243 -1.86 11.93 -25.36
C VAL A 243 -0.36 12.03 -25.09
N SER A 244 0.48 11.52 -26.01
CA SER A 244 1.94 11.68 -25.94
C SER A 244 2.34 13.14 -26.16
N LEU A 245 1.73 13.80 -27.15
CA LEU A 245 2.01 15.21 -27.45
C LEU A 245 1.63 16.14 -26.29
N ALA A 246 0.56 15.84 -25.56
CA ALA A 246 0.13 16.64 -24.41
C ALA A 246 1.17 16.68 -23.27
N ILE A 247 2.06 15.68 -23.20
CA ILE A 247 3.18 15.67 -22.25
C ILE A 247 4.50 16.16 -22.86
N GLY A 248 4.44 16.74 -24.06
CA GLY A 248 5.59 17.26 -24.79
C GLY A 248 6.38 16.21 -25.57
N VAL A 249 5.93 14.95 -25.62
CA VAL A 249 6.63 13.89 -26.35
C VAL A 249 6.22 13.88 -27.82
N SER A 250 7.18 14.15 -28.70
CA SER A 250 6.94 14.40 -30.13
C SER A 250 6.65 13.13 -30.92
N GLN A 251 7.31 12.03 -30.58
CA GLN A 251 7.10 10.71 -31.19
C GLN A 251 6.13 9.88 -30.33
N PRO A 252 4.90 9.61 -30.82
CA PRO A 252 3.93 8.83 -30.05
C PRO A 252 4.48 7.47 -29.64
N SER A 253 4.25 7.11 -28.38
CA SER A 253 4.72 5.86 -27.80
C SER A 253 3.82 5.39 -26.68
N PHE A 254 3.81 4.08 -26.45
CA PHE A 254 3.02 3.47 -25.39
C PHE A 254 3.38 4.04 -24.01
N HIS A 255 4.67 4.16 -23.69
CA HIS A 255 5.13 4.66 -22.39
C HIS A 255 4.82 6.14 -22.19
N ALA A 256 4.95 6.98 -23.23
CA ALA A 256 4.56 8.38 -23.14
C ALA A 256 3.04 8.53 -22.97
N ALA A 257 2.25 7.76 -23.75
CA ALA A 257 0.80 7.75 -23.62
C ALA A 257 0.34 7.27 -22.22
N LEU A 258 1.05 6.33 -21.61
CA LEU A 258 0.76 5.85 -20.25
C LEU A 258 0.99 6.95 -19.19
N ILE A 259 2.05 7.75 -19.30
CA ILE A 259 2.27 8.93 -18.43
C ILE A 259 1.19 9.98 -18.65
N GLY A 260 0.90 10.32 -19.92
CA GLY A 260 -0.14 11.29 -20.26
C GLY A 260 -1.51 10.88 -19.73
N PHE A 261 -1.86 9.61 -19.88
CA PHE A 261 -3.06 9.03 -19.29
C PHE A 261 -3.06 9.15 -17.77
N GLY A 262 -1.95 8.85 -17.08
CA GLY A 262 -1.86 8.97 -15.62
C GLY A 262 -2.14 10.39 -15.12
N ILE A 263 -1.64 11.40 -15.84
CA ILE A 263 -1.92 12.81 -15.52
C ILE A 263 -3.41 13.13 -15.72
N LEU A 264 -3.99 12.74 -16.86
CA LEU A 264 -5.40 12.97 -17.19
C LEU A 264 -6.37 12.22 -16.28
N TYR A 265 -5.99 11.03 -15.83
CA TYR A 265 -6.78 10.17 -14.96
C TYR A 265 -6.78 10.67 -13.49
N SER A 266 -5.84 11.53 -13.10
CA SER A 266 -5.66 11.95 -11.71
C SER A 266 -6.92 12.53 -11.03
N PRO A 267 -7.79 13.35 -11.68
CA PRO A 267 -9.01 13.84 -11.03
C PRO A 267 -10.04 12.73 -10.79
N ILE A 268 -10.14 11.77 -11.71
CA ILE A 268 -11.01 10.60 -11.57
C ILE A 268 -10.51 9.75 -10.39
N SER A 269 -9.20 9.50 -10.33
CA SER A 269 -8.55 8.79 -9.23
C SER A 269 -8.85 9.46 -7.88
N GLU A 270 -8.77 10.78 -7.79
CA GLU A 270 -9.05 11.53 -6.55
C GLU A 270 -10.50 11.31 -6.07
N ILE A 271 -11.48 11.42 -6.97
CA ILE A 271 -12.90 11.18 -6.65
C ILE A 271 -13.11 9.74 -6.17
N THR A 272 -12.52 8.76 -6.87
CA THR A 272 -12.60 7.36 -6.43
C THR A 272 -11.95 7.15 -5.06
N GLY A 273 -10.83 7.84 -4.79
CA GLY A 273 -10.15 7.84 -3.49
C GLY A 273 -11.04 8.35 -2.36
N LEU A 274 -11.82 9.41 -2.58
CA LEU A 274 -12.79 9.91 -1.60
C LEU A 274 -13.87 8.89 -1.24
N ILE A 275 -14.40 8.20 -2.25
CA ILE A 275 -15.39 7.13 -2.07
C ILE A 275 -14.79 5.99 -1.25
N MET A 276 -13.58 5.55 -1.63
CA MET A 276 -12.89 4.47 -0.91
C MET A 276 -12.52 4.85 0.52
N ASN A 277 -12.10 6.09 0.77
CA ASN A 277 -11.85 6.60 2.13
C ASN A 277 -13.13 6.60 2.97
N HIS A 278 -14.27 6.98 2.40
CA HIS A 278 -15.56 6.91 3.09
C HIS A 278 -15.93 5.47 3.46
N LEU A 279 -15.81 4.52 2.51
CA LEU A 279 -16.08 3.11 2.75
C LEU A 279 -15.13 2.52 3.80
N SER A 280 -13.83 2.84 3.73
CA SER A 280 -12.84 2.42 4.71
C SER A 280 -13.23 2.85 6.13
N ARG A 281 -13.63 4.11 6.31
CA ARG A 281 -14.09 4.59 7.63
C ARG A 281 -15.32 3.84 8.15
N LYS A 282 -16.23 3.43 7.26
CA LYS A 282 -17.38 2.61 7.63
C LYS A 282 -16.95 1.20 8.05
N PHE A 283 -15.98 0.62 7.37
CA PHE A 283 -15.41 -0.69 7.71
C PHE A 283 -14.71 -0.69 9.07
N GLU A 284 -14.02 0.39 9.42
CA GLU A 284 -13.42 0.57 10.75
C GLU A 284 -14.46 0.50 11.87
N TYR A 285 -15.60 1.19 11.72
CA TYR A 285 -16.67 1.11 12.72
C TYR A 285 -17.26 -0.30 12.82
N GLN A 286 -17.45 -0.99 11.69
CA GLN A 286 -17.95 -2.37 11.69
C GLN A 286 -16.98 -3.35 12.35
N ALA A 287 -15.67 -3.12 12.22
CA ALA A 287 -14.62 -3.91 12.85
C ALA A 287 -14.52 -3.59 14.36
N ASP A 288 -14.63 -2.33 14.74
CA ASP A 288 -14.75 -1.89 16.14
C ASP A 288 -15.95 -2.52 16.84
N ASP A 289 -17.12 -2.49 16.20
CA ASP A 289 -18.33 -3.11 16.72
C ASP A 289 -18.18 -4.62 16.82
N TYR A 290 -17.51 -5.26 15.86
CA TYR A 290 -17.22 -6.69 15.93
C TYR A 290 -16.38 -7.00 17.17
N ALA A 291 -15.25 -6.31 17.35
CA ALA A 291 -14.36 -6.47 18.49
C ALA A 291 -15.05 -6.22 19.84
N LYS A 292 -15.87 -5.16 19.91
CA LYS A 292 -16.70 -4.86 21.08
C LYS A 292 -17.60 -6.03 21.45
N ASN A 293 -18.24 -6.65 20.46
CA ASN A 293 -19.27 -7.67 20.68
C ASN A 293 -18.70 -9.10 20.87
N THR A 294 -17.52 -9.40 20.32
CA THR A 294 -16.92 -10.73 20.41
C THR A 294 -15.80 -10.84 21.43
N TYR A 295 -15.28 -9.71 21.92
CA TYR A 295 -14.22 -9.67 22.92
C TYR A 295 -14.51 -8.65 24.02
N ALA A 296 -14.11 -7.39 23.84
CA ALA A 296 -14.29 -6.34 24.84
C ALA A 296 -14.01 -4.95 24.26
N ALA A 297 -14.86 -3.97 24.59
CA ALA A 297 -14.67 -2.58 24.20
C ALA A 297 -13.53 -1.88 24.97
N ILE A 298 -13.39 -2.14 26.27
CA ILE A 298 -12.45 -1.41 27.13
C ILE A 298 -10.99 -1.63 26.69
N PRO A 299 -10.50 -2.87 26.49
CA PRO A 299 -9.12 -3.08 26.04
C PRO A 299 -8.85 -2.50 24.64
N LEU A 300 -9.86 -2.46 23.75
CA LEU A 300 -9.72 -1.79 22.45
C LEU A 300 -9.62 -0.27 22.61
N ILE A 301 -10.41 0.33 23.50
CA ILE A 301 -10.32 1.77 23.78
C ILE A 301 -8.95 2.13 24.35
N THR A 302 -8.43 1.34 25.30
CA THR A 302 -7.12 1.62 25.90
C THR A 302 -5.99 1.40 24.91
N SER A 303 -6.05 0.37 24.08
CA SER A 303 -5.07 0.14 23.00
C SER A 303 -5.04 1.30 22.00
N LEU A 304 -6.19 1.76 21.51
CA LEU A 304 -6.29 2.89 20.57
C LEU A 304 -5.71 4.18 21.17
N LYS A 305 -5.91 4.41 22.47
CA LYS A 305 -5.31 5.54 23.18
C LYS A 305 -3.78 5.41 23.28
N LYS A 306 -3.27 4.24 23.65
CA LYS A 306 -1.83 3.97 23.72
C LYS A 306 -1.17 4.13 22.35
N LEU A 307 -1.74 3.53 21.31
CA LEU A 307 -1.27 3.67 19.92
C LEU A 307 -1.26 5.13 19.47
N SER A 308 -2.32 5.90 19.77
CA SER A 308 -2.38 7.31 19.40
C SER A 308 -1.37 8.17 20.16
N LYS A 309 -1.14 7.86 21.44
CA LYS A 309 -0.11 8.51 22.26
C LYS A 309 1.29 8.21 21.72
N ASN A 310 1.58 6.93 21.48
CA ASN A 310 2.90 6.47 21.04
C ASN A 310 3.22 6.95 19.62
N ASN A 311 2.21 7.13 18.76
CA ASN A 311 2.39 7.65 17.40
C ASN A 311 2.29 9.19 17.30
N LEU A 312 2.04 9.90 18.41
CA LEU A 312 1.77 11.35 18.44
C LEU A 312 0.70 11.78 17.42
N SER A 313 -0.38 10.99 17.32
CA SER A 313 -1.46 11.22 16.37
C SER A 313 -2.20 12.54 16.63
N ASN A 314 -2.64 13.22 15.56
CA ASN A 314 -3.49 14.41 15.70
C ASN A 314 -4.87 14.02 16.31
N LEU A 315 -5.16 14.54 17.49
CA LEU A 315 -6.37 14.23 18.25
C LEU A 315 -7.59 15.07 17.82
N THR A 316 -7.36 16.21 17.16
CA THR A 316 -8.43 17.16 16.78
C THR A 316 -8.28 17.61 15.32
N PRO A 317 -8.24 16.67 14.36
CA PRO A 317 -8.11 17.00 12.95
C PRO A 317 -9.35 17.73 12.43
N HIS A 318 -9.14 18.69 11.53
CA HIS A 318 -10.24 19.42 10.91
C HIS A 318 -11.14 18.49 10.06
N PRO A 319 -12.48 18.60 10.13
CA PRO A 319 -13.39 17.69 9.42
C PRO A 319 -13.16 17.58 7.91
N ALA A 320 -12.81 18.69 7.24
CA ALA A 320 -12.49 18.66 5.81
C ALA A 320 -11.23 17.84 5.50
N TYR A 321 -10.22 17.88 6.38
CA TYR A 321 -9.01 17.08 6.23
C TYR A 321 -9.30 15.60 6.44
N VAL A 322 -10.16 15.28 7.42
CA VAL A 322 -10.65 13.91 7.65
C VAL A 322 -11.42 13.39 6.44
N PHE A 323 -12.34 14.20 5.89
CA PHE A 323 -13.12 13.83 4.70
C PHE A 323 -12.22 13.47 3.52
N MET A 324 -11.25 14.35 3.23
CA MET A 324 -10.37 14.26 2.09
C MET A 324 -9.35 13.11 2.21
N HIS A 325 -8.70 12.97 3.37
CA HIS A 325 -7.46 12.17 3.47
C HIS A 325 -7.55 10.94 4.39
N TYR A 326 -8.49 10.88 5.33
CA TYR A 326 -8.46 9.83 6.35
C TYR A 326 -9.19 8.57 5.89
N SER A 327 -8.48 7.45 5.81
CA SER A 327 -9.08 6.12 5.66
C SER A 327 -9.65 5.56 6.97
N HIS A 328 -9.22 6.10 8.12
CA HIS A 328 -9.69 5.70 9.46
C HIS A 328 -10.42 6.85 10.16
N PRO A 329 -11.49 6.60 10.91
CA PRO A 329 -12.12 7.65 11.70
C PRO A 329 -11.17 8.18 12.79
N PRO A 330 -11.26 9.47 13.17
CA PRO A 330 -10.47 10.02 14.27
C PRO A 330 -10.68 9.23 15.57
N LEU A 331 -9.65 9.17 16.42
CA LEU A 331 -9.66 8.43 17.68
C LEU A 331 -10.91 8.70 18.53
N ILE A 332 -11.27 9.98 18.70
CA ILE A 332 -12.41 10.40 19.52
C ILE A 332 -13.71 9.81 18.97
N ALA A 333 -13.87 9.73 17.66
CA ALA A 333 -15.06 9.18 17.03
C ALA A 333 -15.16 7.66 17.26
N ARG A 334 -14.04 6.93 17.13
CA ARG A 334 -13.97 5.49 17.42
C ARG A 334 -14.27 5.18 18.89
N ILE A 335 -13.68 5.93 19.83
CA ILE A 335 -13.95 5.77 21.27
C ILE A 335 -15.43 6.04 21.58
N ARG A 336 -16.05 7.05 20.96
CA ARG A 336 -17.48 7.32 21.15
C ARG A 336 -18.34 6.16 20.67
N ASN A 337 -18.02 5.59 19.51
CA ASN A 337 -18.71 4.41 18.97
C ASN A 337 -18.57 3.18 19.90
N LEU A 338 -17.36 2.93 20.40
CA LEU A 338 -17.12 1.81 21.32
C LEU A 338 -17.81 1.96 22.67
N LYS A 339 -18.16 3.20 23.06
CA LYS A 339 -18.88 3.51 24.31
C LYS A 339 -20.39 3.60 24.15
N SER A 340 -20.93 3.82 22.94
CA SER A 340 -22.37 3.78 22.74
C SER A 340 -22.91 2.39 23.04
N ALA A 341 -24.08 2.32 23.67
CA ALA A 341 -24.72 1.08 24.12
C ALA A 341 -24.91 0.09 22.96
#